data_AF-A0A2S0M608-F1
#
_entry.id   AF-A0A2S0M608-F1
#
_cell.length_a   1.000
_cell.length_b   1.000
_cell.length_c   1.000
_cell.angle_alpha   90.00
_cell.angle_beta   90.00
_cell.angle_gamma   90.00
#
_symmetry.space_group_name_H-M   'P 1'
#
loop_
_entity.id
_entity.type
_entity.pdbx_description
1 polymer ?
#
loop_
_entity_poly.entity_id
_entity_poly.type
_entity_poly.pdbx_seq_one_letter_code
_entity_poly.pdbx_strand_id
1 'polypeptide(L)' 'MRLSLIQARKLRGKRQIDLAKVLGINIQTYRKLEKKPDLLKIKDLRILSKYLDIPMEKFLLVEKDDEK' A
#
# COMPACT_ATOMS: atom_id res chain seq x y z
N MET A 1 8.93 -3.29 -13.79
CA MET A 1 8.36 -4.20 -12.78
C MET A 1 7.46 -3.41 -11.84
N ARG A 2 6.18 -3.78 -11.76
CA ARG A 2 5.25 -3.28 -10.74
C ARG A 2 5.26 -4.25 -9.54
N LEU A 3 5.22 -3.71 -8.33
CA LEU A 3 5.31 -4.43 -7.06
C LEU A 3 3.95 -4.41 -6.37
N SER A 4 3.54 -5.54 -5.80
CA SER A 4 2.43 -5.54 -4.86
C SER A 4 2.84 -4.89 -3.53
N LEU A 5 1.85 -4.47 -2.72
CA LEU A 5 2.11 -3.95 -1.37
C LEU A 5 2.94 -4.91 -0.52
N ILE A 6 2.68 -6.22 -0.64
CA ILE A 6 3.43 -7.26 0.06
C ILE A 6 4.89 -7.27 -0.36
N GLN A 7 5.14 -7.20 -1.67
CA GLN A 7 6.50 -7.19 -2.21
C GLN A 7 7.24 -5.91 -1.79
N ALA A 8 6.61 -4.74 -1.93
CA ALA A 8 7.17 -3.46 -1.52
C ALA A 8 7.54 -3.44 -0.03
N ARG A 9 6.64 -3.95 0.83
CA ARG A 9 6.89 -4.08 2.27
C ARG A 9 8.04 -5.04 2.59
N LYS A 10 8.05 -6.21 1.96
CA LYS A 10 9.11 -7.23 2.14
C LYS A 10 10.46 -6.71 1.66
N LEU A 11 10.49 -6.00 0.53
CA LEU A 11 11.70 -5.41 -0.05
C LEU A 11 12.37 -4.43 0.92
N ARG A 12 11.58 -3.68 1.70
CA ARG A 12 12.07 -2.73 2.71
C ARG A 12 12.16 -3.33 4.12
N GLY A 13 11.93 -4.64 4.28
CA GLY A 13 12.03 -5.34 5.56
C GLY A 13 11.04 -4.87 6.64
N LYS A 14 9.91 -4.26 6.25
CA LYS A 14 8.94 -3.67 7.19
C LYS A 14 7.88 -4.68 7.64
N ARG A 15 7.35 -4.51 8.85
CA ARG A 15 6.23 -5.33 9.35
C ARG A 15 4.89 -4.71 8.96
N GLN A 16 3.85 -5.54 8.86
CA GLN A 16 2.49 -5.08 8.57
C GLN A 16 1.99 -4.04 9.60
N ILE A 17 2.36 -4.23 10.87
CA ILE A 17 1.99 -3.31 11.95
C ILE A 17 2.61 -1.92 11.77
N ASP A 18 3.82 -1.83 11.21
CA ASP A 18 4.49 -0.54 11.00
C ASP A 18 3.75 0.27 9.93
N LEU A 19 3.37 -0.38 8.83
CA LEU A 19 2.61 0.26 7.77
C LEU A 19 1.18 0.61 8.21
N ALA A 20 0.56 -0.24 9.03
CA ALA A 20 -0.73 0.05 9.63
C ALA A 20 -0.68 1.30 10.52
N LYS A 21 0.36 1.43 11.37
CA LYS A 21 0.59 2.61 12.20
C LYS A 21 0.81 3.88 11.38
N VAL A 22 1.63 3.80 10.32
CA VAL A 22 1.91 4.93 9.42
C VAL A 22 0.64 5.41 8.72
N LEU A 23 -0.24 4.49 8.35
CA LEU A 23 -1.54 4.79 7.76
C LEU A 23 -2.62 5.17 8.79
N GLY A 24 -2.33 5.06 10.09
CA GLY A 24 -3.33 5.29 11.15
C GLY A 24 -4.48 4.29 11.14
N ILE A 25 -4.27 3.07 10.62
CA ILE A 25 -5.28 2.02 10.51
C ILE A 25 -4.96 0.80 11.38
N ASN A 26 -5.95 -0.06 11.58
CA ASN A 26 -5.74 -1.35 12.22
C ASN A 26 -4.90 -2.28 11.32
N ILE A 27 -4.03 -3.10 11.93
CA ILE A 27 -3.25 -4.14 11.25
C ILE A 27 -4.13 -5.08 10.40
N GLN A 28 -5.34 -5.39 10.85
CA GLN A 28 -6.29 -6.20 10.08
C GLN A 28 -6.74 -5.50 8.80
N THR A 29 -6.97 -4.19 8.87
CA THR A 29 -7.31 -3.35 7.70
C THR A 29 -6.14 -3.35 6.73
N TYR A 30 -4.92 -3.15 7.22
CA TYR A 30 -3.73 -3.21 6.38
C TYR A 30 -3.55 -4.58 5.70
N ARG A 31 -3.81 -5.68 6.43
CA ARG A 31 -3.76 -7.03 5.87
C ARG A 31 -4.81 -7.26 4.78
N LYS A 32 -5.96 -6.58 4.84
CA LYS A 32 -6.95 -6.56 3.76
C LYS A 32 -6.43 -5.79 2.55
N LEU A 33 -5.78 -4.63 2.74
CA LEU A 33 -5.16 -3.85 1.66
C LEU A 33 -4.11 -4.66 0.90
N GLU A 34 -3.28 -5.42 1.60
CA GLU A 34 -2.29 -6.30 0.96
C GLU A 34 -2.90 -7.40 0.09
N LYS A 35 -4.10 -7.90 0.46
CA LYS A 35 -4.84 -8.91 -0.29
C LYS A 35 -5.71 -8.32 -1.39
N LYS A 36 -6.20 -7.09 -1.18
CA LYS A 36 -7.10 -6.35 -2.07
C LYS A 36 -6.53 -4.95 -2.29
N PRO A 37 -5.59 -4.79 -3.22
CA PRO A 37 -5.01 -3.49 -3.54
C PRO A 37 -6.05 -2.48 -4.06
N ASP A 38 -7.20 -2.93 -4.57
CA ASP A 38 -8.31 -2.07 -5.04
C ASP A 38 -8.95 -1.21 -3.94
N LEU A 39 -8.71 -1.57 -2.67
CA LEU A 39 -9.18 -0.79 -1.52
C LEU A 39 -8.18 0.31 -1.12
N LEU A 40 -6.99 0.32 -1.72
CA LEU A 40 -5.94 1.28 -1.39
C LEU A 40 -6.24 2.61 -2.07
N LYS A 41 -6.47 3.64 -1.26
CA LYS A 41 -6.68 5.00 -1.78
C LYS A 41 -5.34 5.59 -2.21
N ILE A 42 -5.37 6.47 -3.22
CA ILE A 42 -4.17 7.21 -3.68
C ILE A 42 -3.51 7.99 -2.52
N LYS A 43 -4.30 8.53 -1.59
CA LYS A 43 -3.79 9.21 -0.39
C LYS A 43 -2.94 8.28 0.49
N ASP A 44 -3.42 7.07 0.74
CA ASP A 44 -2.70 6.06 1.54
C ASP A 44 -1.44 5.58 0.81
N LEU A 45 -1.54 5.38 -0.50
CA LEU A 45 -0.40 5.03 -1.32
C LEU A 45 0.69 6.10 -1.27
N ARG A 46 0.33 7.38 -1.32
CA ARG A 46 1.30 8.49 -1.23
C ARG A 46 2.06 8.47 0.10
N ILE A 47 1.37 8.13 1.20
CA ILE A 47 2.01 7.97 2.52
C ILE A 47 2.96 6.76 2.49
N LEU A 48 2.50 5.62 1.98
CA LEU A 48 3.32 4.41 1.86
C LEU A 48 4.52 4.59 0.94
N SER A 49 4.36 5.31 -0.16
CA SER A 49 5.42 5.64 -1.10
C SER A 49 6.53 6.43 -0.43
N LYS A 50 6.18 7.46 0.36
CA LYS A 50 7.15 8.21 1.17
C LYS A 50 7.80 7.35 2.25
N TYR A 51 7.02 6.53 2.94
CA TYR A 51 7.52 5.71 4.04
C TYR A 51 8.42 4.55 3.59
N LEU A 52 8.09 3.92 2.46
CA LEU A 52 8.85 2.85 1.86
C LEU A 52 9.95 3.36 0.92
N ASP A 53 10.00 4.66 0.65
CA ASP A 53 10.91 5.26 -0.32
C ASP A 53 10.80 4.55 -1.69
N ILE A 54 9.56 4.33 -2.14
CA ILE A 54 9.26 3.66 -3.42
C ILE A 54 8.32 4.57 -4.22
N PRO A 55 8.63 4.90 -5.48
CA PRO A 55 7.74 5.68 -6.35
C PRO A 55 6.36 5.05 -6.49
N MET A 56 5.29 5.86 -6.47
CA MET A 56 3.91 5.37 -6.61
C MET A 56 3.70 4.52 -7.89
N GLU A 57 4.38 4.88 -8.99
CA GLU A 57 4.33 4.18 -10.29
C GLU A 57 4.84 2.73 -10.23
N LYS A 58 5.68 2.43 -9.22
CA LYS A 58 6.19 1.08 -8.99
C LYS A 58 5.16 0.20 -8.30
N PHE A 59 4.10 0.75 -7.71
CA PHE A 59 3.05 -0.04 -7.09
C PHE A 59 2.03 -0.52 -8.13
N LEU A 60 1.57 -1.74 -7.95
CA LEU A 60 0.50 -2.31 -8.76
C LEU A 60 -0.84 -1.78 -8.23
N LEU A 61 -1.20 -0.58 -8.67
CA LEU A 61 -2.55 -0.05 -8.51
C LEU A 61 -3.41 -0.59 -9.63
N VAL A 62 -4.53 -1.19 -9.27
CA VAL A 62 -5.66 -1.27 -10.19
C VAL A 62 -6.35 0.07 -10.02
N GLU A 63 -6.26 0.93 -11.03
CA GLU A 63 -7.09 2.14 -11.07
C GLU A 63 -8.52 1.65 -10.98
N LYS A 64 -9.17 1.89 -9.85
CA LYS A 64 -10.61 2.05 -9.89
C LYS A 64 -10.80 3.38 -10.60
N ASP A 65 -11.11 3.30 -11.88
CA ASP A 65 -11.99 4.30 -12.48
C ASP A 65 -13.11 4.52 -11.46
N ASP A 66 -13.17 5.75 -10.93
CA ASP A 66 -14.36 6.25 -10.25
C ASP A 66 -15.47 6.24 -11.31
N GLU A 67 -16.07 5.08 -11.53
CA GLU A 67 -17.25 4.97 -12.38
C GLU A 67 -18.47 5.38 -11.55
N LYS A 68 -18.78 6.67 -11.72
CA LYS A 68 -20.09 7.34 -11.60
C LYS A 68 -20.54 7.88 -10.24
#